data_AF-A0A7S2H724-F1
#
_entry.id   AF-A0A7S2H724-F1
#
_cell.length_a   1.000
_cell.length_b   1.000
_cell.length_c   1.000
_cell.angle_alpha   90.00
_cell.angle_beta   90.00
_cell.angle_gamma   90.00
#
_symmetry.space_group_name_H-M   'P 1'
#
loop_
_entity.id
_entity.type
_entity.pdbx_description
1 polymer ?
#
loop_
_entity_poly.entity_id
_entity_poly.type
_entity_poly.pdbx_seq_one_letter_code
_entity_poly.pdbx_strand_id
1 'polypeptide(L)'
;AEAALGRPLDTVFKDFDSTPLAAASLGQVHRATLTEEFGAKEVAVKVQRNGLREMYDLDLALMEKIFRALDKFNIKVAGASQDWTDIFFDCRETLYREIDYKAEAASAARFHADFNETSWVETPTVMKELCTEKILVME
;
A
#
# COMPACT_ATOMS: atom_id res chain seq x y z
N ALA A 1 4.39 13.05 4.25
CA ALA A 1 4.24 13.10 2.78
C ALA A 1 5.48 13.69 2.11
N GLU A 2 5.89 14.92 2.44
CA GLU A 2 7.08 15.59 1.85
C GLU A 2 8.36 14.76 1.90
N ALA A 3 8.70 14.20 3.06
CA ALA A 3 9.89 13.37 3.22
C ALA A 3 9.89 12.12 2.31
N ALA A 4 8.71 11.58 1.99
CA ALA A 4 8.60 10.45 1.06
C ALA A 4 8.68 10.90 -0.40
N LEU A 5 8.12 12.06 -0.76
CA LEU A 5 8.25 12.64 -2.10
C LEU A 5 9.65 13.20 -2.40
N GLY A 6 10.44 13.48 -1.37
CA GLY A 6 11.77 14.11 -1.51
C GLY A 6 11.71 15.56 -1.99
N ARG A 7 10.53 16.19 -1.92
CA ARG A 7 10.28 17.59 -2.34
C ARG A 7 9.11 18.19 -1.54
N PRO A 8 9.05 19.53 -1.44
CA PRO A 8 7.91 20.22 -0.83
C PRO A 8 6.57 19.89 -1.52
N LEU A 9 5.48 19.78 -0.76
CA LEU A 9 4.17 19.39 -1.31
C LEU A 9 3.64 20.40 -2.33
N ASP A 10 3.86 21.69 -2.11
CA ASP A 10 3.43 22.80 -2.96
C ASP A 10 4.08 22.81 -4.36
N THR A 11 5.21 22.11 -4.53
CA THR A 11 5.84 21.91 -5.84
C THR A 11 5.10 20.88 -6.70
N VAL A 12 4.33 19.98 -6.08
CA VAL A 12 3.62 18.89 -6.76
C VAL A 12 2.11 19.13 -6.82
N PHE A 13 1.56 19.65 -5.72
CA PHE A 13 0.13 19.86 -5.54
C PHE A 13 -0.16 21.35 -5.43
N LYS A 14 -1.05 21.83 -6.30
CA LYS A 14 -1.64 23.17 -6.23
C LYS A 14 -2.55 23.30 -5.02
N ASP A 15 -3.28 22.23 -4.70
CA ASP A 15 -4.12 22.13 -3.52
C ASP A 15 -4.01 20.71 -2.94
N PHE A 16 -4.01 20.59 -1.61
CA PHE A 16 -3.92 19.31 -0.92
C PHE A 16 -4.83 19.35 0.30
N ASP A 17 -5.89 18.53 0.31
CA ASP A 17 -6.83 18.51 1.41
C ASP A 17 -6.19 17.81 2.62
N SER A 18 -5.90 18.59 3.66
CA SER A 18 -5.36 18.06 4.91
C SER A 18 -6.34 17.12 5.62
N THR A 19 -7.63 17.20 5.31
CA THR A 19 -8.63 16.27 5.83
C THR A 19 -8.66 15.03 4.92
N PRO A 20 -8.44 13.83 5.46
CA PRO A 20 -8.48 12.62 4.65
C PRO A 20 -9.91 12.38 4.14
N LEU A 21 -10.02 12.05 2.85
CA LEU A 21 -11.26 11.63 2.21
C LEU A 21 -11.72 10.27 2.74
N ALA A 22 -10.76 9.37 2.99
CA ALA A 22 -11.03 8.02 3.47
C ALA A 22 -9.85 7.47 4.29
N ALA A 23 -10.17 6.53 5.19
CA ALA A 23 -9.18 5.64 5.77
C ALA A 23 -8.90 4.49 4.79
N ALA A 24 -7.62 4.23 4.52
CA ALA A 24 -7.18 3.01 3.85
C ALA A 24 -6.64 2.04 4.90
N SER A 25 -6.56 0.74 4.55
CA SER A 25 -6.03 -0.34 5.42
C SER A 25 -4.83 0.13 6.27
N LEU A 26 -3.78 0.62 5.61
CA LEU A 26 -2.50 0.98 6.23
C LEU A 26 -2.12 2.46 6.09
N GLY A 27 -3.08 3.30 5.72
CA GLY A 27 -2.83 4.68 5.34
C GLY A 27 -4.06 5.56 5.33
N GLN A 28 -3.92 6.74 4.74
CA GLN A 28 -5.00 7.71 4.55
C GLN A 28 -5.03 8.11 3.09
N VAL A 29 -6.23 8.36 2.56
CA VAL A 29 -6.41 8.88 1.22
C VAL A 29 -6.82 10.34 1.33
N HIS A 30 -6.10 11.21 0.64
CA HIS A 30 -6.36 12.64 0.56
C HIS A 30 -6.75 13.02 -0.86
N ARG A 31 -7.66 13.97 -1.00
CA ARG A 31 -7.92 14.61 -2.29
C ARG A 31 -6.87 15.71 -2.50
N ALA A 32 -6.34 15.81 -3.71
CA ALA A 32 -5.42 16.87 -4.08
C ALA A 32 -5.63 17.29 -5.53
N THR A 33 -5.09 18.45 -5.90
CA THR A 33 -5.01 18.90 -7.28
C THR A 33 -3.55 19.11 -7.62
N LEU A 34 -3.10 18.49 -8.72
CA LEU A 34 -1.74 18.63 -9.22
C LEU A 34 -1.45 20.06 -9.71
N THR A 35 -0.18 20.46 -9.72
CA THR A 35 0.23 21.72 -10.35
C THR A 35 0.11 21.63 -11.88
N GLU A 36 0.21 22.78 -12.56
CA GLU A 36 0.21 22.85 -14.04
C GLU A 36 1.34 22.01 -14.67
N GLU A 37 2.49 21.90 -13.99
CA GLU A 37 3.61 21.05 -14.42
C GLU A 37 3.21 19.58 -14.57
N PHE A 38 2.30 19.11 -13.70
CA PHE A 38 1.77 17.75 -13.70
C PHE A 38 0.35 17.67 -14.29
N GLY A 39 -0.09 18.69 -15.04
CA GLY A 39 -1.32 18.66 -15.83
C GLY A 39 -2.60 19.11 -15.11
N ALA A 40 -2.50 19.74 -13.94
CA ALA A 40 -3.63 20.36 -13.22
C ALA A 40 -4.84 19.45 -12.94
N LYS A 41 -4.61 18.14 -12.80
CA LYS A 41 -5.65 17.14 -12.53
C LYS A 41 -5.99 17.01 -11.05
N GLU A 42 -7.25 16.70 -10.75
CA GLU A 42 -7.64 16.19 -9.43
C GLU A 42 -7.14 14.75 -9.28
N VAL A 43 -6.65 14.41 -8.10
CA VAL A 43 -6.06 13.10 -7.79
C VAL A 43 -6.37 12.67 -6.36
N ALA A 44 -6.45 11.36 -6.17
CA ALA A 44 -6.40 10.71 -4.87
C ALA A 44 -4.95 10.37 -4.49
N VAL A 45 -4.53 10.83 -3.31
CA VAL A 45 -3.19 10.61 -2.75
C VAL A 45 -3.28 9.72 -1.53
N LYS A 46 -2.89 8.46 -1.67
CA LYS A 46 -2.80 7.49 -0.57
C LYS A 46 -1.44 7.59 0.10
N VAL A 47 -1.42 7.91 1.38
CA VAL A 47 -0.22 8.13 2.19
C VAL A 47 -0.16 7.08 3.31
N GLN A 48 0.96 6.37 3.42
CA GLN A 48 1.16 5.42 4.52
C GLN A 48 1.30 6.13 5.87
N ARG A 49 0.91 5.43 6.94
CA ARG A 49 1.17 5.89 8.31
C ARG A 49 2.67 5.93 8.59
N ASN A 50 3.11 6.96 9.33
CA ASN A 50 4.49 7.02 9.81
C ASN A 50 4.77 5.83 10.75
N GLY A 51 5.96 5.22 10.61
CA GLY A 51 6.39 4.10 11.47
C GLY A 51 5.79 2.74 11.11
N LEU A 52 5.04 2.64 10.00
CA LEU A 52 4.33 1.41 9.63
C LEU A 52 5.26 0.22 9.39
N ARG A 53 6.39 0.44 8.70
CA ARG A 53 7.36 -0.61 8.37
C ARG A 53 7.95 -1.21 9.65
N GLU A 54 8.34 -0.35 10.58
CA GLU A 54 8.94 -0.72 11.86
C GLU A 54 7.95 -1.49 12.74
N MET A 55 6.66 -1.09 12.72
CA MET A 55 5.59 -1.84 13.38
C MET A 55 5.42 -3.23 12.78
N TYR A 56 5.37 -3.33 11.44
CA TYR A 56 5.31 -4.60 10.72
C TYR A 56 6.47 -5.52 11.07
N ASP A 57 7.70 -5.00 11.04
CA ASP A 57 8.90 -5.78 11.33
C ASP A 57 8.88 -6.35 12.75
N LEU A 58 8.40 -5.57 13.73
CA LEU A 58 8.28 -6.02 15.12
C LEU A 58 7.19 -7.09 15.28
N ASP A 59 5.99 -6.84 14.74
CA ASP A 59 4.85 -7.73 14.89
C ASP A 59 5.10 -9.07 14.20
N LEU A 60 5.65 -9.06 12.99
CA LEU A 60 5.99 -10.26 12.23
C LEU A 60 7.12 -11.04 12.91
N ALA A 61 8.12 -10.37 13.49
CA ALA A 61 9.17 -11.05 14.25
C ALA A 61 8.62 -11.73 15.53
N LEU A 62 7.62 -11.13 16.19
CA LEU A 62 6.95 -11.75 17.34
C LEU A 62 6.08 -12.93 16.91
N MET A 63 5.30 -12.76 15.84
CA MET A 63 4.46 -13.82 15.27
C MET A 63 5.29 -15.02 14.83
N GLU A 64 6.44 -14.81 14.19
CA GLU A 64 7.35 -15.91 13.82
C GLU A 64 7.73 -16.77 15.02
N LYS A 65 8.04 -16.14 16.16
CA LYS A 65 8.36 -16.88 17.41
C LYS A 65 7.17 -17.69 17.91
N ILE A 66 5.96 -17.14 17.80
CA ILE A 66 4.72 -17.82 18.20
C ILE A 66 4.48 -19.04 17.30
N PHE A 67 4.51 -18.88 15.97
CA PHE A 67 4.26 -19.98 15.05
C PHE A 67 5.30 -21.10 15.16
N ARG A 68 6.58 -20.76 15.31
CA ARG A 68 7.63 -21.74 15.61
C ARG A 68 7.39 -22.48 16.92
N ALA A 69 6.84 -21.81 17.94
CA ALA A 69 6.47 -22.45 19.18
C ALA A 69 5.27 -23.40 19.00
N LEU A 70 4.25 -23.02 18.22
CA LEU A 70 3.10 -23.87 17.91
C LEU A 70 3.55 -25.18 17.24
N ASP A 71 4.46 -25.09 16.27
CA ASP A 71 5.04 -26.27 15.61
C ASP A 71 5.87 -27.11 16.59
N LYS A 72 6.72 -26.46 17.41
CA LYS A 72 7.53 -27.14 18.43
C LYS A 72 6.67 -27.92 19.43
N PHE A 73 5.53 -27.39 19.84
CA PHE A 73 4.59 -28.03 20.75
C PHE A 73 3.55 -28.91 20.04
N ASN A 74 3.65 -29.06 18.72
CA ASN A 74 2.76 -29.86 17.88
C ASN A 74 1.27 -29.53 18.12
N ILE A 75 0.97 -28.24 18.34
CA ILE A 75 -0.40 -27.75 18.53
C ILE A 75 -1.07 -27.78 17.16
N LYS A 76 -2.11 -28.61 17.00
CA LYS A 76 -2.84 -28.74 15.74
C LYS A 76 -4.29 -28.30 15.92
N VAL A 77 -4.82 -27.59 14.93
CA VAL A 77 -6.25 -27.30 14.84
C VAL A 77 -6.84 -28.28 13.82
N ALA A 78 -7.75 -29.14 14.28
CA ALA A 78 -8.61 -30.03 13.49
C ALA A 78 -7.97 -30.72 12.25
N GLY A 79 -7.44 -31.93 12.45
CA GLY A 79 -7.39 -32.99 11.44
C GLY A 79 -6.36 -32.89 10.30
N ALA A 80 -5.74 -31.74 10.04
CA ALA A 80 -4.73 -31.59 9.00
C ALA A 80 -3.29 -31.59 9.55
N SER A 81 -2.33 -32.05 8.73
CA SER A 81 -0.90 -31.75 8.95
C SER A 81 -0.68 -30.27 8.68
N GLN A 82 -0.74 -29.46 9.73
CA GLN A 82 -0.55 -28.02 9.64
C GLN A 82 0.89 -27.69 10.05
N ASP A 83 1.65 -27.12 9.12
CA ASP A 83 2.91 -26.44 9.41
C ASP A 83 2.58 -24.97 9.60
N TRP A 84 2.60 -24.50 10.85
CA TRP A 84 2.24 -23.13 11.17
C TRP A 84 3.28 -22.14 10.66
N THR A 85 4.54 -22.54 10.66
CA THR A 85 5.66 -21.72 10.21
C THR A 85 5.58 -21.47 8.71
N ASP A 86 5.29 -22.49 7.91
CA ASP A 86 5.14 -22.34 6.46
C ASP A 86 3.96 -21.42 6.10
N ILE A 87 2.79 -21.66 6.72
CA ILE A 87 1.60 -20.79 6.54
C ILE A 87 1.92 -19.34 6.91
N PHE A 88 2.64 -19.15 8.01
CA PHE A 88 3.06 -17.82 8.43
C PHE A 88 3.98 -17.15 7.41
N PHE A 89 4.94 -17.87 6.83
CA PHE A 89 5.85 -17.28 5.86
C PHE A 89 5.15 -16.82 4.59
N ASP A 90 4.15 -17.58 4.11
CA ASP A 90 3.30 -17.18 2.98
C ASP A 90 2.50 -15.91 3.30
N CYS A 91 1.90 -15.84 4.49
CA CYS A 91 1.17 -14.66 4.95
C CYS A 91 2.11 -13.44 5.10
N ARG A 92 3.32 -13.66 5.64
CA ARG A 92 4.32 -12.62 5.87
C ARG A 92 4.73 -11.94 4.57
N GLU A 93 4.98 -12.71 3.50
CA GLU A 93 5.32 -12.14 2.19
C GLU A 93 4.18 -11.24 1.67
N THR A 94 2.94 -11.71 1.78
CA THR A 94 1.76 -10.95 1.37
C THR A 94 1.63 -9.62 2.12
N LEU A 95 1.82 -9.64 3.44
CA LEU A 95 1.76 -8.44 4.28
C LEU A 95 2.86 -7.42 3.93
N TYR A 96 4.08 -7.87 3.63
CA TYR A 96 5.14 -6.97 3.16
C TYR A 96 4.85 -6.36 1.80
N ARG A 97 4.14 -7.08 0.93
CA ARG A 97 3.70 -6.54 -0.37
C ARG A 97 2.62 -5.46 -0.20
N GLU A 98 1.78 -5.55 0.83
CA GLU A 98 0.73 -4.55 1.11
C GLU A 98 1.31 -3.17 1.50
N ILE A 99 2.53 -3.13 2.04
CA ILE A 99 3.23 -1.88 2.40
C ILE A 99 4.20 -1.38 1.32
N ASP A 100 4.21 -1.99 0.13
CA ASP A 100 4.96 -1.48 -1.02
C ASP A 100 4.00 -0.84 -2.03
N TYR A 101 3.83 0.49 -1.92
CA TYR A 101 2.95 1.22 -2.82
C TYR A 101 3.49 1.34 -4.25
N LYS A 102 4.77 1.03 -4.52
CA LYS A 102 5.25 0.91 -5.91
C LYS A 102 4.73 -0.36 -6.56
N ALA A 103 4.70 -1.46 -5.82
CA ALA A 103 4.11 -2.70 -6.31
C ALA A 103 2.59 -2.54 -6.54
N GLU A 104 1.90 -1.82 -5.66
CA GLU A 104 0.49 -1.45 -5.84
C GLU A 104 0.30 -0.57 -7.07
N ALA A 105 1.09 0.49 -7.23
CA ALA A 105 1.08 1.38 -8.40
C ALA A 105 1.27 0.61 -9.72
N ALA A 106 2.22 -0.32 -9.77
CA ALA A 106 2.48 -1.15 -10.94
C ALA A 106 1.29 -2.08 -11.25
N SER A 107 0.67 -2.66 -10.21
CA SER A 107 -0.50 -3.51 -10.36
C SER A 107 -1.73 -2.74 -10.82
N ALA A 108 -1.97 -1.54 -10.28
CA ALA A 108 -3.05 -0.65 -10.70
C ALA A 108 -2.85 -0.16 -12.14
N ALA A 109 -1.63 0.20 -12.53
CA ALA A 109 -1.33 0.58 -13.90
C ALA A 109 -1.54 -0.57 -14.90
N ARG A 110 -1.20 -1.81 -14.51
CA ARG A 110 -1.50 -3.00 -15.31
C ARG A 110 -3.01 -3.20 -15.42
N PHE A 111 -3.73 -3.10 -14.31
CA PHE A 111 -5.19 -3.23 -14.30
C PHE A 111 -5.87 -2.18 -15.19
N HIS A 112 -5.39 -0.93 -15.17
CA HIS A 112 -5.86 0.09 -16.10
C HIS A 112 -5.60 -0.31 -17.56
N ALA A 113 -4.40 -0.78 -17.91
CA ALA A 113 -4.10 -1.23 -19.27
C ALA A 113 -4.93 -2.44 -19.72
N ASP A 114 -5.27 -3.35 -18.81
CA ASP A 114 -6.07 -4.54 -19.10
C ASP A 114 -7.56 -4.20 -19.32
N PHE A 115 -8.07 -3.10 -18.73
CA PHE A 115 -9.50 -2.79 -18.66
C PHE A 115 -9.91 -1.41 -19.20
N ASN A 116 -9.00 -0.56 -19.66
CA ASN A 116 -9.33 0.80 -20.15
C ASN A 116 -10.33 0.83 -21.33
N GLU A 117 -10.41 -0.23 -22.13
CA GLU A 117 -11.39 -0.37 -23.22
C GLU A 117 -12.68 -1.09 -22.78
N THR A 118 -12.76 -1.52 -21.52
CA THR A 118 -13.91 -2.27 -20.99
C THR A 118 -14.98 -1.29 -20.49
N SER A 119 -16.07 -1.15 -21.23
CA SER A 119 -17.12 -0.14 -21.01
C SER A 119 -17.83 -0.18 -19.64
N TRP A 120 -17.73 -1.28 -18.90
CA TRP A 120 -18.36 -1.46 -17.58
C TRP A 120 -17.36 -1.41 -16.41
N VAL A 121 -16.09 -1.09 -16.68
CA VAL A 121 -15.04 -0.92 -15.66
C VAL A 121 -14.39 0.45 -15.84
N GLU A 122 -14.42 1.25 -14.79
CA GLU A 122 -13.65 2.48 -14.71
C GLU A 122 -12.38 2.23 -13.92
N THR A 123 -11.24 2.68 -14.44
CA THR A 123 -9.94 2.49 -13.81
C THR A 123 -9.16 3.79 -13.79
N PRO A 124 -8.62 4.21 -12.63
CA PRO A 124 -7.89 5.46 -12.54
C PRO A 124 -6.51 5.34 -13.19
N THR A 125 -6.00 6.45 -13.70
CA THR A 125 -4.61 6.54 -14.18
C THR A 125 -3.68 6.70 -12.99
N VAL A 126 -2.56 5.97 -12.98
CA VAL A 126 -1.52 6.10 -11.93
C VAL A 126 -0.48 7.15 -12.34
N MET A 127 -0.22 8.13 -11.47
CA MET A 127 0.82 9.15 -11.66
C MET A 127 2.18 8.60 -11.19
N LYS A 128 2.81 7.75 -12.02
CA LYS A 128 3.95 6.90 -11.62
C LYS A 128 5.13 7.68 -11.07
N GLU A 129 5.44 8.84 -11.65
CA GLU A 129 6.53 9.72 -11.26
C GLU A 129 6.35 10.36 -9.87
N LEU A 130 5.11 10.37 -9.36
CA LEU A 130 4.77 10.85 -8.03
C LEU A 130 4.59 9.71 -7.01
N CYS A 131 4.68 8.45 -7.45
CA CYS A 131 4.54 7.27 -6.60
C CYS A 131 5.87 6.87 -5.97
N THR A 132 5.81 6.52 -4.69
CA THR A 132 6.94 6.07 -3.88
C THR A 132 6.53 4.83 -3.08
N GLU A 133 7.43 4.26 -2.27
CA GLU A 133 7.07 3.12 -1.42
C GLU A 133 5.98 3.48 -0.39
N LYS A 134 5.83 4.76 -0.06
CA LYS A 134 4.92 5.27 0.97
C LYS A 134 3.76 6.13 0.45
N ILE A 135 3.77 6.45 -0.85
CA ILE A 135 2.79 7.34 -1.48
C ILE A 135 2.35 6.75 -2.81
N LEU A 136 1.04 6.66 -3.01
CA LEU A 136 0.42 6.27 -4.27
C LEU A 136 -0.50 7.42 -4.73
N VAL A 137 -0.31 7.87 -5.96
CA VAL A 137 -1.09 8.95 -6.57
C VAL A 137 -1.83 8.43 -7.78
N MET A 138 -3.14 8.60 -7.81
CA MET A 138 -4.02 8.15 -8.90
C MET A 138 -5.06 9.22 -9.22
N GLU A 139 -5.54 9.24 -10.46
CA GLU A 139 -6.69 10.05 -10.89
C GLU A 139 -7.95 9.75 -10.06
#